data_AF-A0A1I1X1F6-F1
#
_entry.id   AF-A0A1I1X1F6-F1
#
_cell.length_a   1.000
_cell.length_b   1.000
_cell.length_c   1.000
_cell.angle_alpha   90.00
_cell.angle_beta   90.00
_cell.angle_gamma   90.00
#
_symmetry.space_group_name_H-M   'P 1'
#
loop_
_entity.id
_entity.type
_entity.pdbx_description
1 polymer ?
#
loop_
_entity_poly.entity_id
_entity_poly.type
_entity_poly.pdbx_seq_one_letter_code
_entity_poly.pdbx_strand_id
1 'polypeptide(L)' 'MNDKIKEQILAIRKMGLTNMFDVNTVQRIAYEMDFYELVDFLETDRKAYVDFIIYGK' A
#
# COMPACT_ATOMS: atom_id res chain seq x y z
N MET A 1 -2.87 6.58 9.09
CA MET A 1 -2.12 6.57 7.82
C MET A 1 -1.55 7.95 7.57
N ASN A 2 -0.25 8.03 7.26
CA ASN A 2 0.46 9.28 6.95
C ASN A 2 0.34 9.61 5.45
N ASP A 3 0.50 10.88 5.05
CA ASP A 3 0.38 11.32 3.65
C ASP A 3 1.40 10.61 2.75
N LYS A 4 2.63 10.38 3.23
CA LYS A 4 3.67 9.62 2.53
C LYS A 4 3.24 8.19 2.20
N ILE A 5 2.55 7.51 3.12
CA ILE A 5 2.02 6.16 2.90
C ILE A 5 0.93 6.20 1.82
N LYS A 6 0.07 7.23 1.82
CA LYS A 6 -0.96 7.40 0.77
C LYS A 6 -0.32 7.55 -0.60
N GLU A 7 0.72 8.39 -0.72
CA GLU A 7 1.44 8.61 -1.97
C GLU A 7 2.09 7.31 -2.49
N GLN A 8 2.71 6.53 -1.60
CA GLN A 8 3.30 5.22 -1.95
C GLN A 8 2.24 4.23 -2.45
N ILE A 9 1.09 4.15 -1.77
CA ILE A 9 -0.04 3.29 -2.21
C ILE A 9 -0.55 3.73 -3.58
N LEU A 10 -0.69 5.04 -3.82
CA LEU A 10 -1.14 5.58 -5.10
C LEU A 10 -0.11 5.36 -6.21
N ALA A 11 1.18 5.40 -5.90
CA ALA A 11 2.25 5.06 -6.85
C ALA A 11 2.12 3.61 -7.32
N ILE A 12 1.98 2.65 -6.39
CA ILE A 12 1.77 1.23 -6.73
C ILE A 12 0.48 1.05 -7.53
N ARG A 13 -0.61 1.71 -7.12
CA ARG A 13 -1.90 1.67 -7.83
C ARG A 13 -1.78 2.16 -9.27
N LYS A 14 -1.02 3.23 -9.50
CA LYS A 14 -0.81 3.83 -10.83
C LYS A 14 -0.03 2.89 -11.77
N MET A 15 0.85 2.05 -11.23
CA MET A 15 1.58 1.07 -12.03
C MET A 15 0.68 -0.05 -12.56
N GLY A 16 -0.41 -0.37 -11.87
CA GLY A 16 -1.38 -1.37 -12.32
C GLY A 16 -0.84 -2.81 -12.37
N LEU A 17 0.26 -3.10 -11.67
CA LEU A 17 0.94 -4.41 -11.69
C LEU A 17 0.22 -5.48 -10.87
N THR A 18 -0.58 -5.09 -9.88
CA THR A 18 -1.29 -6.02 -9.00
C THR A 18 -2.66 -5.49 -8.61
N ASN A 19 -3.52 -6.39 -8.14
CA ASN A 19 -4.75 -6.04 -7.46
C ASN A 19 -4.41 -5.42 -6.10
N MET A 20 -4.95 -4.24 -5.80
CA MET A 20 -4.67 -3.55 -4.53
C MET A 20 -5.18 -4.30 -3.29
N PHE A 21 -6.07 -5.30 -3.44
CA PHE A 21 -6.49 -6.19 -2.34
C PHE A 21 -5.53 -7.38 -2.13
N ASP A 22 -4.63 -7.65 -3.09
CA ASP A 22 -3.56 -8.62 -2.89
C ASP A 22 -2.41 -7.96 -2.11
N VAL A 23 -2.62 -7.86 -0.79
CA VAL A 23 -1.70 -7.20 0.13
C VAL A 23 -0.30 -7.81 0.09
N ASN A 24 -0.17 -9.13 -0.10
CA ASN A 24 1.13 -9.78 -0.13
C ASN A 24 1.95 -9.33 -1.35
N THR A 25 1.31 -9.25 -2.52
CA THR A 25 1.97 -8.75 -3.73
C THR A 25 2.26 -7.25 -3.63
N VAL A 26 1.34 -6.46 -3.06
CA VAL A 26 1.57 -5.02 -2.80
C VAL A 26 2.75 -4.82 -1.86
N GLN A 27 2.87 -5.63 -0.80
CA GLN A 27 3.99 -5.57 0.15
C GLN A 27 5.32 -5.90 -0.54
N ARG A 28 5.34 -6.92 -1.42
CA ARG A 28 6.53 -7.25 -2.21
C ARG A 28 6.93 -6.12 -3.15
N ILE A 29 5.98 -5.53 -3.88
CA ILE A 29 6.24 -4.40 -4.77
C ILE A 29 6.73 -3.19 -3.97
N ALA A 30 6.11 -2.91 -2.81
CA ALA A 30 6.54 -1.84 -1.91
C ALA A 30 8.00 -2.04 -1.46
N TYR A 31 8.39 -3.27 -1.14
CA TYR A 31 9.78 -3.60 -0.81
C TYR A 31 10.73 -3.39 -2.00
N GLU A 32 10.36 -3.85 -3.20
CA GLU A 32 11.14 -3.66 -4.43
C GLU A 32 11.28 -2.18 -4.84
N MET A 33 10.37 -1.31 -4.38
CA MET A 33 10.37 0.14 -4.62
C MET A 33 10.98 0.96 -3.47
N ASP A 34 11.64 0.32 -2.51
CA ASP A 34 12.20 0.96 -1.30
C ASP A 34 11.16 1.69 -0.42
N PHE A 35 9.87 1.32 -0.52
CA PHE A 35 8.79 1.85 0.31
C PHE A 35 8.67 1.10 1.65
N TYR A 36 9.77 1.06 2.42
CA TYR A 36 9.86 0.30 3.67
C TYR A 36 8.79 0.70 4.70
N GLU A 37 8.44 1.99 4.79
CA GLU A 37 7.35 2.45 5.67
C GLU A 37 5.98 1.89 5.28
N LEU A 38 5.72 1.69 3.97
CA LEU A 38 4.50 1.05 3.51
C LEU A 38 4.52 -0.45 3.83
N VAL A 39 5.68 -1.10 3.70
CA VAL A 39 5.84 -2.51 4.09
C VAL A 39 5.50 -2.69 5.57
N ASP A 40 6.08 -1.89 6.46
CA ASP A 40 5.81 -1.93 7.91
C ASP A 40 4.35 -1.58 8.23
N PHE A 41 3.77 -0.62 7.48
CA PHE A 41 2.37 -0.23 7.64
C PHE A 41 1.39 -1.35 7.26
N LEU A 42 1.68 -2.10 6.19
CA LEU A 42 0.84 -3.23 5.76
C LEU A 42 0.84 -4.40 6.75
N GLU A 43 1.90 -4.53 7.56
CA GLU A 43 1.96 -5.47 8.68
C GLU A 43 1.27 -4.94 9.93
N THR A 44 1.45 -3.65 10.24
CA THR A 44 0.95 -3.03 11.47
C THR A 44 -0.56 -2.75 11.41
N ASP A 45 -1.06 -2.22 10.29
CA ASP A 45 -2.45 -1.76 10.16
C ASP A 45 -3.03 -2.05 8.77
N ARG A 46 -3.15 -3.34 8.47
CA ARG A 46 -3.78 -3.84 7.24
C ARG A 46 -5.23 -3.34 7.09
N LYS A 47 -5.95 -3.14 8.20
CA LYS A 47 -7.34 -2.68 8.16
C LYS A 47 -7.42 -1.27 7.58
N ALA A 48 -6.59 -0.35 8.07
CA ALA A 48 -6.56 1.02 7.55
C ALA A 48 -6.18 1.06 6.06
N TYR A 49 -5.27 0.19 5.61
CA TYR A 49 -4.96 0.05 4.18
C TYR A 49 -6.20 -0.35 3.35
N VAL A 50 -6.91 -1.40 3.76
CA VAL A 50 -8.10 -1.89 3.03
C VAL A 50 -9.21 -0.83 3.03
N ASP A 51 -9.44 -0.17 4.18
CA ASP A 51 -10.40 0.93 4.30
C ASP A 51 -10.03 2.09 3.34
N PHE A 52 -8.75 2.41 3.19
CA PHE A 52 -8.30 3.42 2.23
C PHE A 52 -8.57 3.01 0.77
N ILE A 53 -8.33 1.76 0.40
CA ILE A 53 -8.59 1.26 -0.96
C ILE A 53 -10.08 1.31 -1.31
N ILE A 54 -10.96 1.02 -0.35
CA ILE A 54 -12.42 1.00 -0.55
C ILE A 54 -13.01 2.42 -0.52
N TYR A 55 -12.66 3.21 0.50
CA TYR A 55 -13.32 4.49 0.79
C TYR A 55 -12.55 5.72 0.33
N GLY A 56 -11.24 5.59 0.02
CA GLY A 56 -10.38 6.69 -0.38
C GLY A 56 -10.10 7.74 0.71
N LYS A 57 -10.34 7.41 1.99
CA LYS A 57 -10.13 8.31 3.14
C LYS A 57 -8.84 8.00 3.89
#